data_AF-A0A6G7C3S9-F1
#
_entry.id   AF-A0A6G7C3S9-F1
#
_cell.length_a   1.000
_cell.length_b   1.000
_cell.length_c   1.000
_cell.angle_alpha   90.00
_cell.angle_beta   90.00
_cell.angle_gamma   90.00
#
_symmetry.space_group_name_H-M   'P 1'
#
loop_
_entity.id
_entity.type
_entity.pdbx_description
1 polymer ?
#
loop_
_entity_poly.entity_id
_entity_poly.type
_entity_poly.pdbx_seq_one_letter_code
_entity_poly.pdbx_strand_id
1 'polypeptide(L)'
;MKNRLLMLNTIFALMFGTLISCEANKYVLINGDRQIFLKNNSECKLEIKSHFIREAFLIFELSPKGCDLEISNVDEWIEKLTAANGLDSGAIKLSKKVDISNRKVLISNGQTLRFDLVKDSRTWNQGKMDFIFPKNTNILGSGKPFFRETRVLSLEVGKMRFIF
;
A
#
# COMPACT_ATOMS: atom_id res chain seq x y z
N MET A 1 -40.83 -29.33 26.74
CA MET A 1 -39.72 -28.42 27.14
C MET A 1 -38.39 -28.72 26.43
N LYS A 2 -37.96 -29.98 26.25
CA LYS A 2 -36.67 -30.35 25.61
C LYS A 2 -36.43 -29.75 24.20
N ASN A 3 -37.45 -29.70 23.34
CA ASN A 3 -37.29 -29.19 21.96
C ASN A 3 -37.07 -27.66 21.88
N ARG A 4 -37.59 -26.89 22.85
CA ARG A 4 -37.40 -25.43 22.89
C ARG A 4 -35.99 -25.05 23.34
N LEU A 5 -35.40 -25.83 24.25
CA LEU A 5 -34.03 -25.65 24.71
C LEU A 5 -33.02 -25.99 23.61
N LEU A 6 -33.30 -27.03 22.81
CA LEU A 6 -32.47 -27.41 21.67
C LEU A 6 -32.46 -26.31 20.60
N MET A 7 -33.64 -25.78 20.22
CA MET A 7 -33.75 -24.66 19.28
C MET A 7 -33.01 -23.41 19.77
N LEU A 8 -33.12 -23.08 21.06
CA LEU A 8 -32.44 -21.91 21.62
C LEU A 8 -30.91 -22.05 21.54
N ASN A 9 -30.38 -23.25 21.84
CA ASN A 9 -28.95 -23.54 21.73
C ASN A 9 -28.45 -23.53 20.29
N THR A 10 -29.25 -24.01 19.32
CA THR A 10 -28.89 -23.95 17.90
C THR A 10 -28.86 -22.52 17.38
N ILE A 11 -29.81 -21.68 17.79
CA ILE A 11 -29.84 -20.24 17.42
C ILE A 11 -28.65 -19.51 18.06
N PHE A 12 -28.30 -19.80 19.32
CA PHE A 12 -27.13 -19.20 19.97
C PHE A 12 -25.82 -19.59 19.29
N ALA A 13 -25.67 -20.87 18.89
CA ALA A 13 -24.50 -21.34 18.16
C ALA A 13 -24.39 -20.73 16.75
N LEU A 14 -25.52 -20.53 16.06
CA LEU A 14 -25.56 -19.84 14.77
C LEU A 14 -25.21 -18.36 14.88
N MET A 15 -25.74 -17.66 15.88
CA MET A 15 -25.45 -16.23 16.12
C MET A 15 -23.99 -16.00 16.54
N PHE A 16 -23.41 -16.88 17.37
CA PHE A 16 -21.99 -16.82 17.71
C PHE A 16 -21.09 -17.22 16.52
N GLY A 17 -21.48 -18.22 15.73
CA GLY A 17 -20.73 -18.66 14.55
C GLY A 17 -20.59 -17.58 13.47
N THR A 18 -21.60 -16.72 13.31
CA THR A 18 -21.57 -15.62 12.34
C THR A 18 -20.80 -14.39 12.81
N LEU A 19 -20.59 -14.20 14.12
CA LEU A 19 -19.83 -13.07 14.65
C LEU A 19 -18.30 -13.28 14.59
N ILE A 20 -17.84 -14.51 14.37
CA ILE A 20 -16.41 -14.87 14.40
C ILE A 20 -15.79 -14.91 12.98
N SER A 21 -16.60 -14.82 11.93
CA SER A 21 -16.13 -14.96 10.54
C SER A 21 -15.93 -13.64 9.78
N CYS A 22 -15.57 -12.56 10.46
CA CYS A 22 -14.93 -11.43 9.79
C CYS A 22 -13.42 -11.66 9.84
N GLU A 23 -12.82 -12.09 8.73
CA GLU A 23 -11.38 -11.90 8.52
C GLU A 23 -11.03 -10.47 8.94
N ALA A 24 -10.20 -10.33 9.98
CA ALA A 24 -9.72 -9.03 10.41
C ALA A 24 -9.03 -8.39 9.20
N ASN A 25 -9.59 -7.31 8.66
CA ASN A 25 -8.93 -6.54 7.61
C ASN A 25 -7.60 -6.02 8.17
N LYS A 26 -6.51 -6.74 7.86
CA LYS A 26 -5.14 -6.34 8.20
C LYS A 26 -4.85 -5.05 7.43
N TYR A 27 -4.36 -4.02 8.12
CA TYR A 27 -3.87 -2.79 7.47
C TYR A 27 -2.36 -2.69 7.66
N VAL A 28 -1.69 -1.91 6.82
CA VAL A 28 -0.27 -1.62 7.00
C VAL A 28 -0.11 -0.23 7.59
N LEU A 29 0.72 -0.13 8.61
CA LEU A 29 1.25 1.13 9.13
C LEU A 29 2.55 1.44 8.40
N ILE A 30 2.72 2.69 8.01
CA ILE A 30 3.93 3.28 7.44
C ILE A 30 4.51 4.22 8.50
N ASN A 31 5.67 3.88 9.05
CA ASN A 31 6.29 4.58 10.17
C ASN A 31 5.35 4.75 11.38
N GLY A 32 4.48 3.77 11.63
CA GLY A 32 3.49 3.80 12.70
C GLY A 32 2.16 4.48 12.34
N ASP A 33 2.05 5.14 11.19
CA ASP A 33 0.84 5.84 10.73
C ASP A 33 0.15 5.11 9.57
N ARG A 34 -1.15 5.32 9.35
CA ARG A 34 -1.86 4.71 8.20
C ARG A 34 -1.47 5.32 6.85
N GLN A 35 -0.90 6.52 6.88
CA GLN A 35 -0.46 7.26 5.72
C GLN A 35 0.61 8.26 6.14
N ILE A 36 1.48 8.62 5.22
CA ILE A 36 2.51 9.63 5.44
C ILE A 36 2.51 10.68 4.34
N PHE A 37 3.12 11.83 4.63
CA PHE A 37 3.35 12.89 3.65
C PHE A 37 4.84 13.17 3.52
N LEU A 38 5.38 12.94 2.33
CA LEU A 38 6.74 13.36 1.99
C LEU A 38 6.67 14.73 1.31
N LYS A 39 7.56 15.66 1.67
CA LYS A 39 7.60 17.02 1.09
C LYS A 39 8.76 17.15 0.11
N ASN A 40 8.52 17.68 -1.08
CA ASN A 40 9.58 18.10 -2.02
C ASN A 40 9.93 19.58 -1.82
N ASN A 41 8.89 20.43 -1.69
CA ASN A 41 9.02 21.85 -1.38
C ASN A 41 7.83 22.31 -0.49
N SER A 42 7.62 23.61 -0.33
CA SER A 42 6.54 24.18 0.48
C SER A 42 5.14 23.81 0.00
N GLU A 43 4.96 23.58 -1.30
CA GLU A 43 3.65 23.44 -1.96
C GLU A 43 3.38 22.00 -2.43
N CYS A 44 4.43 21.27 -2.84
CA CYS A 44 4.34 19.93 -3.41
C CYS A 44 4.65 18.85 -2.37
N LYS A 45 3.63 18.06 -2.05
CA LYS A 45 3.72 16.91 -1.14
C LYS A 45 3.27 15.64 -1.86
N LEU A 46 3.79 14.50 -1.43
CA LEU A 46 3.36 13.18 -1.88
C LEU A 46 2.76 12.46 -0.68
N GLU A 47 1.46 12.22 -0.75
CA GLU A 47 0.75 11.34 0.17
C GLU A 47 1.01 9.89 -0.24
N ILE A 48 1.47 9.07 0.70
CA ILE A 48 1.70 7.63 0.51
C ILE A 48 0.79 6.87 1.46
N LYS A 49 0.00 5.95 0.91
CA LYS A 49 -0.82 5.01 1.68
C LYS A 49 -0.46 3.59 1.28
N SER A 50 -0.65 2.65 2.21
CA SER A 50 -0.50 1.24 1.92
C SER A 50 -1.62 0.40 2.54
N HIS A 51 -2.03 -0.66 1.85
CA HIS A 51 -3.10 -1.54 2.29
C HIS A 51 -2.92 -2.98 1.79
N PHE A 52 -3.38 -3.96 2.58
CA PHE A 52 -3.39 -5.36 2.15
C PHE A 52 -4.59 -5.67 1.27
N ILE A 53 -4.36 -6.46 0.23
CA ILE A 53 -5.40 -7.24 -0.45
C ILE A 53 -5.06 -8.71 -0.29
N ARG A 54 -5.70 -9.39 0.67
CA ARG A 54 -5.43 -10.79 1.01
C ARG A 54 -3.99 -11.00 1.50
N GLU A 55 -3.65 -12.20 1.98
CA GLU A 55 -2.38 -12.48 2.71
C GLU A 55 -1.08 -12.35 1.88
N ALA A 56 -1.13 -11.92 0.61
CA ALA A 56 0.02 -11.95 -0.30
C ALA A 56 0.22 -10.68 -1.15
N PHE A 57 -0.68 -9.68 -1.06
CA PHE A 57 -0.54 -8.46 -1.87
C PHE A 57 -0.58 -7.22 -0.98
N LEU A 58 0.50 -6.43 -1.05
CA LEU A 58 0.51 -5.08 -0.53
C LEU A 58 0.28 -4.11 -1.68
N ILE A 59 -0.50 -3.08 -1.43
CA ILE A 59 -0.80 -2.06 -2.42
C ILE A 59 -0.33 -0.73 -1.91
N PHE A 60 0.32 0.02 -2.79
CA PHE A 60 0.72 1.40 -2.53
C PHE A 60 -0.10 2.34 -3.38
N GLU A 61 -0.50 3.44 -2.75
CA GLU A 61 -1.16 4.57 -3.38
C GLU A 61 -0.30 5.82 -3.20
N LEU A 62 0.05 6.45 -4.32
CA LEU A 62 0.81 7.68 -4.38
C LEU A 62 -0.11 8.80 -4.88
N SER A 63 -0.32 9.83 -4.08
CA SER A 63 -1.18 10.97 -4.45
C SER A 63 -0.44 12.30 -4.25
N PRO A 64 -0.09 13.03 -5.32
CA PRO A 64 0.49 14.35 -5.17
C PRO A 64 -0.55 15.35 -4.65
N LYS A 65 -0.11 16.26 -3.79
CA LYS A 65 -0.90 17.35 -3.20
C LYS A 65 -0.21 18.67 -3.48
N GLY A 66 -0.93 19.60 -4.08
CA GLY A 66 -0.44 20.95 -4.42
C GLY A 66 0.51 20.99 -5.61
N CYS A 67 0.64 19.90 -6.35
CA CYS A 67 1.44 19.79 -7.57
C CYS A 67 0.97 18.62 -8.43
N ASP A 68 1.46 18.57 -9.66
CA ASP A 68 1.42 17.37 -10.48
C ASP A 68 2.72 16.58 -10.31
N LEU A 69 2.60 15.26 -10.39
CA LEU A 69 3.73 14.33 -10.38
C LEU A 69 3.89 13.71 -11.77
N GLU A 70 5.07 13.86 -12.36
CA GLU A 70 5.43 13.14 -13.58
C GLU A 70 6.37 11.99 -13.22
N ILE A 71 6.07 10.80 -13.72
CA ILE A 71 7.00 9.67 -13.73
C ILE A 71 7.46 9.48 -15.16
N SER A 72 8.72 9.78 -15.40
CA SER A 72 9.40 9.59 -16.69
C SER A 72 10.10 8.23 -16.72
N ASN A 73 9.97 7.52 -17.85
CA ASN A 73 10.51 6.16 -18.00
C ASN A 73 10.07 5.22 -16.88
N VAL A 74 8.76 4.96 -16.85
CA VAL A 74 8.09 4.16 -15.82
C VAL A 74 8.74 2.80 -15.60
N ASP A 75 9.16 2.12 -16.66
CA ASP A 75 9.79 0.81 -16.59
C ASP A 75 11.08 0.87 -15.76
N GLU A 76 11.95 1.83 -16.05
CA GLU A 76 13.19 2.06 -15.30
C GLU A 76 12.91 2.44 -13.85
N TRP A 77 11.89 3.26 -13.59
CA TRP A 77 11.49 3.59 -12.22
C TRP A 77 11.05 2.34 -11.44
N ILE A 78 10.21 1.49 -12.03
CA ILE A 78 9.74 0.24 -11.41
C ILE A 78 10.90 -0.73 -11.18
N GLU A 79 11.81 -0.88 -12.14
CA GLU A 79 13.02 -1.71 -12.00
C GLU A 79 13.90 -1.22 -10.85
N LYS A 80 14.18 0.09 -10.78
CA LYS A 80 14.97 0.68 -9.69
C LYS A 80 14.29 0.51 -8.34
N LEU A 81 12.98 0.71 -8.26
CA LEU A 81 12.22 0.50 -7.04
C LEU A 81 12.24 -0.97 -6.60
N THR A 82 12.10 -1.89 -7.54
CA THR A 82 12.15 -3.35 -7.29
C THR A 82 13.53 -3.76 -6.77
N ALA A 83 14.59 -3.33 -7.44
CA ALA A 83 15.98 -3.63 -7.07
C ALA A 83 16.36 -3.03 -5.71
N ALA A 84 15.94 -1.79 -5.41
CA ALA A 84 16.20 -1.14 -4.13
C ALA A 84 15.60 -1.88 -2.94
N ASN A 85 14.55 -2.67 -3.17
CA ASN A 85 13.89 -3.48 -2.15
C ASN A 85 14.34 -4.96 -2.14
N GLY A 86 15.37 -5.32 -2.92
CA GLY A 86 15.88 -6.70 -3.01
C GLY A 86 14.84 -7.70 -3.53
N LEU A 87 13.91 -7.23 -4.37
CA LEU A 87 12.81 -8.04 -4.89
C LEU A 87 13.14 -8.62 -6.27
N ASP A 88 12.47 -9.70 -6.65
CA ASP A 88 12.60 -10.28 -7.98
C ASP A 88 11.95 -9.38 -9.03
N SER A 89 12.42 -9.47 -10.27
CA SER A 89 11.81 -8.79 -11.40
C SER A 89 10.31 -9.09 -11.50
N GLY A 90 9.50 -8.04 -11.69
CA GLY A 90 8.05 -8.14 -11.77
C GLY A 90 7.32 -8.23 -10.42
N ALA A 91 8.03 -8.16 -9.28
CA ALA A 91 7.41 -8.09 -7.96
C ALA A 91 6.63 -6.80 -7.73
N ILE A 92 6.99 -5.69 -8.38
CA ILE A 92 6.22 -4.45 -8.36
C ILE A 92 5.55 -4.25 -9.71
N LYS A 93 4.23 -4.03 -9.70
CA LYS A 93 3.44 -3.83 -10.92
C LYS A 93 2.54 -2.62 -10.79
N LEU A 94 2.54 -1.75 -11.79
CA LEU A 94 1.53 -0.69 -11.86
C LEU A 94 0.13 -1.30 -12.04
N SER A 95 -0.85 -0.69 -11.40
CA SER A 95 -2.25 -1.07 -11.60
C SER A 95 -2.66 -0.78 -13.05
N LYS A 96 -3.48 -1.67 -13.64
CA LYS A 96 -3.95 -1.57 -15.04
C LYS A 96 -4.71 -0.28 -15.39
N LYS A 97 -5.06 0.55 -14.40
CA LYS A 97 -5.82 1.80 -14.58
C LYS A 97 -4.97 3.02 -14.94
N VAL A 98 -3.66 2.86 -15.09
CA VAL A 98 -2.75 3.96 -15.37
C VAL A 98 -2.59 4.10 -16.87
N ASP A 99 -2.92 5.27 -17.41
CA ASP A 99 -2.65 5.59 -18.82
C ASP A 99 -1.15 5.86 -18.99
N ILE A 100 -0.46 4.89 -19.59
CA ILE A 100 0.98 4.98 -19.85
C ILE A 100 1.14 5.45 -21.30
N SER A 101 1.41 6.74 -21.47
CA SER A 101 1.74 7.32 -22.78
C SER A 101 3.25 7.50 -22.89
N ASN A 102 3.88 6.90 -23.90
CA ASN A 102 5.33 7.03 -24.15
C ASN A 102 6.20 6.69 -22.92
N ARG A 103 5.82 5.67 -22.13
CA ARG A 103 6.48 5.29 -20.85
C ARG A 103 6.52 6.42 -19.82
N LYS A 104 5.61 7.38 -19.92
CA LYS A 104 5.40 8.43 -18.95
C LYS A 104 4.04 8.26 -18.30
N VAL A 105 3.96 8.64 -17.03
CA VAL A 105 2.72 8.73 -16.26
C VAL A 105 2.64 10.11 -15.65
N LEU A 106 1.56 10.81 -15.93
CA LEU A 106 1.23 12.07 -15.26
C LEU A 106 0.14 11.80 -14.22
N ILE A 107 0.37 12.27 -13.00
CA ILE A 107 -0.57 12.18 -11.89
C ILE A 107 -0.91 13.60 -11.49
N SER A 108 -2.11 14.05 -11.85
CA SER A 108 -2.55 15.40 -11.50
C SER A 108 -2.83 15.52 -10.00
N ASN A 109 -2.78 16.75 -9.48
CA ASN A 109 -3.15 17.04 -8.10
C ASN A 109 -4.50 16.40 -7.72
N GLY A 110 -4.52 15.60 -6.65
CA GLY A 110 -5.71 14.89 -6.18
C GLY A 110 -6.01 13.55 -6.87
N GLN A 111 -5.28 13.19 -7.93
CA GLN A 111 -5.31 11.83 -8.48
C GLN A 111 -4.38 10.89 -7.70
N THR A 112 -4.57 9.59 -7.91
CA THR A 112 -3.81 8.54 -7.23
C THR A 112 -3.21 7.58 -8.25
N LEU A 113 -1.90 7.38 -8.17
CA LEU A 113 -1.22 6.26 -8.81
C LEU A 113 -1.21 5.08 -7.85
N ARG A 114 -1.62 3.91 -8.34
CA ARG A 114 -1.56 2.66 -7.60
C ARG A 114 -0.54 1.71 -8.20
N PHE A 115 0.26 1.09 -7.35
CA PHE A 115 1.08 -0.05 -7.70
C PHE A 115 0.98 -1.16 -6.65
N ASP A 116 1.08 -2.39 -7.12
CA ASP A 116 0.90 -3.58 -6.34
C ASP A 116 2.28 -4.23 -6.13
N LEU A 117 2.59 -4.56 -4.88
CA LEU A 117 3.70 -5.43 -4.50
C LEU A 117 3.17 -6.87 -4.46
N VAL A 118 3.52 -7.61 -5.51
CA VAL A 118 3.13 -8.99 -5.80
C VAL A 118 4.26 -9.91 -5.35
N LYS A 119 4.42 -10.20 -4.06
CA LYS A 119 5.30 -11.29 -3.62
C LYS A 119 4.93 -11.94 -2.28
N ASP A 120 5.26 -13.24 -2.24
CA ASP A 120 5.08 -14.36 -1.31
C ASP A 120 4.89 -14.02 0.18
N SER A 121 3.90 -14.66 0.80
CA SER A 121 3.45 -14.46 2.19
C SER A 121 4.58 -14.58 3.23
N ARG A 122 5.70 -15.22 2.88
CA ARG A 122 6.88 -15.36 3.72
C ARG A 122 7.57 -14.06 4.09
N THR A 123 7.49 -13.02 3.25
CA THR A 123 8.11 -11.71 3.51
C THR A 123 7.36 -10.93 4.60
N TRP A 124 6.06 -11.21 4.79
CA TRP A 124 5.19 -10.48 5.74
C TRP A 124 5.11 -11.10 7.13
N ASN A 125 5.72 -12.27 7.35
CA ASN A 125 5.67 -12.98 8.63
C ASN A 125 6.50 -12.31 9.74
N GLN A 126 7.36 -11.34 9.42
CA GLN A 126 8.25 -10.69 10.38
C GLN A 126 7.61 -9.50 11.13
N GLY A 127 6.33 -9.19 10.88
CA GLY A 127 5.58 -8.13 11.57
C GLY A 127 6.00 -6.70 11.21
N LYS A 128 7.25 -6.50 10.79
CA LYS A 128 7.86 -5.25 10.33
C LYS A 128 8.79 -5.50 9.14
N MET A 129 8.74 -4.63 8.14
CA MET A 129 9.56 -4.67 6.92
C MET A 129 9.95 -3.26 6.51
N ASP A 130 11.18 -3.04 6.07
CA ASP A 130 11.55 -1.77 5.45
C ASP A 130 11.22 -1.77 3.95
N PHE A 131 10.71 -0.63 3.47
CA PHE A 131 10.41 -0.37 2.08
C PHE A 131 11.13 0.90 1.62
N ILE A 132 11.92 0.76 0.56
CA ILE A 132 12.88 1.76 0.12
C ILE A 132 12.35 2.45 -1.13
N PHE A 133 12.16 3.76 -1.06
CA PHE A 133 12.06 4.63 -2.22
C PHE A 133 13.47 5.18 -2.53
N PRO A 134 14.16 4.68 -3.56
CA PRO A 134 15.52 5.13 -3.86
C PRO A 134 15.52 6.56 -4.35
N LYS A 135 16.64 7.26 -4.13
CA LYS A 135 16.94 8.50 -4.87
C LYS A 135 16.78 8.23 -6.36
N ASN A 136 16.00 9.06 -7.05
CA ASN A 136 15.77 8.89 -8.48
C ASN A 136 15.46 10.22 -9.17
N THR A 137 15.69 10.25 -10.48
CA THR A 137 15.38 11.38 -11.37
C THR A 137 14.12 11.15 -12.19
N ASN A 138 13.50 9.96 -12.06
CA ASN A 138 12.35 9.54 -12.85
C ASN A 138 11.05 10.14 -12.31
N ILE A 139 10.88 10.24 -10.99
CA ILE A 139 9.75 10.91 -10.33
C ILE A 139 10.05 12.40 -10.16
N LEU A 140 9.26 13.23 -10.82
CA LEU A 140 9.38 14.69 -10.82
C LEU A 140 8.13 15.32 -10.20
N GLY A 141 8.31 16.20 -9.23
CA GLY A 141 7.27 17.12 -8.75
C GLY A 141 7.60 18.53 -9.23
N SER A 142 6.71 19.14 -10.01
CA SER A 142 6.95 20.47 -10.62
C SER A 142 8.28 20.52 -11.40
N GLY A 143 8.59 19.47 -12.16
CA GLY A 143 9.79 19.37 -13.00
C GLY A 143 11.11 19.09 -12.27
N LYS A 144 11.10 18.91 -10.94
CA LYS A 144 12.31 18.59 -10.14
C LYS A 144 12.20 17.20 -9.50
N PRO A 145 13.31 16.45 -9.35
CA PRO A 145 13.31 15.16 -8.66
C PRO A 145 12.63 15.24 -7.30
N PHE A 146 11.60 14.41 -7.10
CA PHE A 146 10.86 14.36 -5.84
C PHE A 146 11.70 13.70 -4.75
N PHE A 147 12.33 12.56 -5.07
CA PHE A 147 13.22 11.84 -4.18
C PHE A 147 14.68 12.24 -4.41
N ARG A 148 15.10 13.37 -3.83
CA ARG A 148 16.49 13.84 -3.89
C ARG A 148 17.47 12.97 -3.10
N GLU A 149 16.94 12.23 -2.13
CA GLU A 149 17.63 11.27 -1.28
C GLU A 149 16.78 10.00 -1.19
N THR A 150 17.41 8.89 -0.83
CA THR A 150 16.71 7.64 -0.52
C THR A 150 15.82 7.83 0.71
N ARG A 151 14.59 7.34 0.64
CA ARG A 151 13.64 7.32 1.74
C ARG A 151 13.34 5.88 2.13
N VAL A 152 13.60 5.55 3.39
CA VAL A 152 13.25 4.24 3.96
C VAL A 152 11.99 4.42 4.78
N LEU A 153 10.99 3.62 4.47
CA LEU A 153 9.72 3.56 5.19
C LEU A 153 9.65 2.24 5.94
N SER A 154 9.24 2.28 7.20
CA SER A 154 9.03 1.06 7.97
C SER A 154 7.57 0.66 7.90
N LEU A 155 7.30 -0.52 7.35
CA LEU A 155 5.99 -1.09 7.15
C LEU A 155 5.69 -2.11 8.23
N GLU A 156 4.59 -1.93 8.95
CA GLU A 156 4.19 -2.81 10.06
C GLU A 156 2.76 -3.29 9.87
N VAL A 157 2.49 -4.56 10.16
CA VAL A 157 1.12 -5.08 10.12
C VAL A 157 0.36 -4.54 11.33
N GLY A 158 -0.59 -3.65 11.07
CA GLY A 158 -1.49 -3.15 12.08
C GLY A 158 -2.48 -4.22 12.52
N LYS A 159 -2.64 -4.40 13.84
CA LYS A 159 -3.70 -5.23 14.41
C LYS A 159 -4.98 -4.40 14.55
N MET A 160 -6.08 -4.80 13.91
CA MET A 160 -7.40 -4.31 14.34
C MET A 160 -7.65 -4.80 15.76
N ARG A 161 -7.74 -3.89 16.73
CA ARG A 161 -8.41 -4.21 18.00
C ARG A 161 -9.90 -4.26 17.69
N PHE A 162 -10.48 -5.45 17.72
CA PHE A 162 -11.92 -5.58 17.85
C PHE A 162 -12.31 -4.89 19.17
N ILE A 163 -13.00 -3.76 19.07
CA ILE A 163 -13.73 -3.22 20.22
C ILE A 163 -15.03 -4.01 20.20
N PHE A 164 -15.12 -5.01 21.06
CA PHE A 164 -16.35 -5.74 21.36
C PHE A 164 -17.21 -4.90 22.31
#